data_AF-A0A7Z2ZNL9-F1
#
_entry.id   AF-A0A7Z2ZNL9-F1
#
_cell.length_a   1.000
_cell.length_b   1.000
_cell.length_c   1.000
_cell.angle_alpha   90.00
_cell.angle_beta   90.00
_cell.angle_gamma   90.00
#
_symmetry.space_group_name_H-M   'P 1'
#
loop_
_entity.id
_entity.type
_entity.pdbx_description
1 polymer ?
#
loop_
_entity_poly.entity_id
_entity_poly.type
_entity_poly.pdbx_seq_one_letter_code
_entity_poly.pdbx_strand_id
1 'polypeptide(L)'
;MTTISENAYDNLLENAVKKLLQEKLELLMREEIKNYMLNEQQDQRNSRNGHYKRTFQTRYGTINELQVPRDRKGTFQTRLFQPYQRREGWLEEAIIYMYKGGMSTREVAKFIESMFGTQYSPTTISNITQTVMEDIEQWQKRPLEKRYSVIYLDGLYVKLKRNTVSSEAVYLVMGIDEKGIRQILGFYVGGQESSNVWKEVLIDLKNRGATEVLVGVFDGLPGLEEAFRAVYPQADVQHCIVHKVRSTFPKIRVNDKTEFLEDLKGVYTAFDGDVALAVFDGFKAKWSKQYPKEVKSWEEQLPTLLTFYKFPALTRPAIYTSNPIERTNKELRKRLKPMNSLTNIEAAEKIIYLQSLDYNEKWCGRAIRGFVDPDTKAAFEKMYTEKYSRQRT
;
A
#
# COMPACT_ATOMS: atom_id res chain seq x y z
N MET A 1 -43.96 -5.64 18.46
CA MET A 1 -44.70 -4.38 18.31
C MET A 1 -44.12 -3.37 19.27
N THR A 2 -43.39 -2.40 18.74
CA THR A 2 -43.14 -1.08 19.35
C THR A 2 -42.58 -0.22 18.24
N THR A 3 -43.48 0.23 17.35
CA THR A 3 -43.22 1.31 16.40
C THR A 3 -43.06 2.59 17.20
N ILE A 4 -41.81 2.99 17.42
CA ILE A 4 -41.49 4.31 17.94
C ILE A 4 -41.85 5.34 16.87
N SER A 5 -42.50 6.40 17.30
CA SER A 5 -42.95 7.56 16.52
C SER A 5 -41.76 8.37 15.97
N GLU A 6 -41.04 7.86 14.97
CA GLU A 6 -39.90 8.56 14.33
C GLU A 6 -40.30 9.52 13.18
N ASN A 7 -41.54 9.51 12.71
CA ASN A 7 -41.84 10.05 11.37
C ASN A 7 -42.23 11.55 11.26
N ALA A 8 -42.19 12.38 12.31
CA ALA A 8 -42.62 13.79 12.19
C ALA A 8 -41.46 14.79 12.26
N TYR A 9 -40.58 14.65 13.26
CA TYR A 9 -39.46 15.56 13.47
C TYR A 9 -38.37 15.38 12.41
N ASP A 10 -38.06 14.14 12.04
CA ASP A 10 -37.07 13.84 11.00
C ASP A 10 -37.50 14.39 9.65
N ASN A 11 -38.79 14.23 9.30
CA ASN A 11 -39.36 14.83 8.10
C ASN A 11 -39.34 16.37 8.12
N LEU A 12 -39.53 16.99 9.28
CA LEU A 12 -39.50 18.45 9.41
C LEU A 12 -38.07 19.00 9.25
N LEU A 13 -37.11 18.34 9.90
CA LEU A 13 -35.69 18.68 9.83
C LEU A 13 -35.16 18.46 8.40
N GLU A 14 -35.48 17.33 7.79
CA GLU A 14 -35.06 17.00 6.43
C GLU A 14 -35.59 18.03 5.41
N ASN A 15 -36.86 18.45 5.54
CA ASN A 15 -37.44 19.48 4.69
C ASN A 15 -36.82 20.87 4.93
N ALA A 16 -36.55 21.23 6.18
CA ALA A 16 -35.90 22.50 6.52
C ALA A 16 -34.46 22.57 5.95
N VAL A 17 -33.70 21.50 6.10
CA VAL A 17 -32.33 21.39 5.56
C VAL A 17 -32.36 21.44 4.03
N LYS A 18 -33.22 20.67 3.36
CA LYS A 18 -33.37 20.71 1.89
C LYS A 18 -33.68 22.11 1.38
N LYS A 19 -34.61 22.82 2.03
CA LYS A 19 -35.01 24.18 1.64
C LYS A 19 -33.87 25.18 1.82
N LEU A 20 -33.19 25.14 2.97
CA LEU A 20 -32.02 25.98 3.23
C LEU A 20 -30.92 25.74 2.19
N LEU A 21 -30.66 24.47 1.87
CA LEU A 21 -29.64 24.10 0.90
C LEU A 21 -29.99 24.59 -0.51
N GLN A 22 -31.25 24.42 -0.93
CA GLN A 22 -31.74 24.95 -2.20
C GLN A 22 -31.55 26.46 -2.27
N GLU A 23 -31.98 27.21 -1.24
CA GLU A 23 -31.85 28.67 -1.19
C GLU A 23 -30.39 29.13 -1.28
N LYS A 24 -29.47 28.45 -0.58
CA LYS A 24 -28.04 28.79 -0.60
C LYS A 24 -27.37 28.46 -1.93
N LEU A 25 -27.67 27.31 -2.53
CA LEU A 25 -27.16 26.95 -3.85
C LEU A 25 -27.64 27.94 -4.91
N GLU A 26 -28.93 28.28 -4.91
CA GLU A 26 -29.48 29.29 -5.83
C GLU A 26 -28.84 30.67 -5.63
N LEU A 27 -28.59 31.08 -4.39
CA LEU A 27 -27.90 32.34 -4.09
C LEU A 27 -26.46 32.35 -4.64
N LEU A 28 -25.69 31.28 -4.38
CA LEU A 28 -24.32 31.16 -4.88
C LEU A 28 -24.29 31.23 -6.42
N MET A 29 -25.15 30.49 -7.11
CA MET A 29 -25.21 30.50 -8.58
C MET A 29 -25.64 31.87 -9.13
N ARG A 30 -26.52 32.60 -8.44
CA ARG A 30 -26.92 33.97 -8.82
C ARG A 30 -25.75 34.95 -8.73
N GLU A 31 -24.91 34.82 -7.71
CA GLU A 31 -23.70 35.63 -7.60
C GLU A 31 -22.62 35.19 -8.60
N GLU A 32 -22.47 33.89 -8.88
CA GLU A 32 -21.56 33.39 -9.92
C GLU A 32 -21.90 33.97 -11.30
N ILE A 33 -23.16 33.88 -11.75
CA ILE A 33 -23.54 34.43 -13.06
C ILE A 33 -23.43 35.96 -13.07
N LYS A 34 -23.57 36.63 -11.93
CA LYS A 34 -23.37 38.07 -11.83
C LYS A 34 -21.93 38.46 -12.03
N ASN A 35 -21.01 37.77 -11.36
CA ASN A 35 -19.57 37.97 -11.54
C ASN A 35 -19.11 37.60 -12.95
N TYR A 36 -19.61 36.49 -13.50
CA TYR A 36 -19.33 36.09 -14.88
C TYR A 36 -19.72 37.17 -15.89
N MET A 37 -20.91 37.76 -15.74
CA MET A 37 -21.40 38.83 -16.63
C MET A 37 -20.61 40.14 -16.50
N LEU A 38 -20.08 40.45 -15.32
CA LEU A 38 -19.30 41.65 -15.08
C LEU A 38 -17.85 41.53 -15.58
N ASN A 39 -17.24 40.36 -15.41
CA ASN A 39 -15.80 40.17 -15.60
C ASN A 39 -15.41 39.48 -16.92
N GLU A 40 -16.23 38.54 -17.43
CA GLU A 40 -15.85 37.68 -18.57
C GLU A 40 -16.58 38.04 -19.88
N GLN A 41 -17.55 38.96 -19.84
CA GLN A 41 -18.41 39.32 -20.99
C GLN A 41 -18.39 40.83 -21.34
N GLN A 42 -17.43 41.60 -20.81
CA GLN A 42 -17.37 43.06 -21.02
C GLN A 42 -17.34 43.46 -22.51
N ASP A 43 -16.81 42.59 -23.39
CA ASP A 43 -16.71 42.79 -24.84
C ASP A 43 -17.71 41.96 -25.69
N GLN A 44 -18.65 41.23 -25.07
CA GLN A 44 -19.58 40.37 -25.79
C GLN A 44 -21.05 40.72 -25.49
N ARG A 45 -21.88 40.86 -26.54
CA ARG A 45 -23.35 40.93 -26.41
C ARG A 45 -23.91 39.61 -25.89
N ASN A 46 -23.97 39.43 -24.58
CA ASN A 46 -24.67 38.33 -23.93
C ASN A 46 -25.52 38.89 -22.78
N SER A 47 -26.57 38.17 -22.41
CA SER A 47 -27.50 38.59 -21.38
C SER A 47 -27.98 37.38 -20.60
N ARG A 48 -28.41 37.59 -19.35
CA ARG A 48 -29.09 36.54 -18.58
C ARG A 48 -30.41 36.15 -19.27
N ASN A 49 -30.76 34.87 -19.23
CA ASN A 49 -31.96 34.32 -19.86
C ASN A 49 -32.75 33.44 -18.90
N GLY A 50 -33.00 33.96 -17.70
CA GLY A 50 -33.74 33.28 -16.65
C GLY A 50 -32.98 32.08 -16.07
N HIS A 51 -33.75 31.06 -15.68
CA HIS A 51 -33.25 29.85 -15.04
C HIS A 51 -33.88 28.63 -15.72
N TYR A 52 -33.22 27.47 -15.60
CA TYR A 52 -33.85 26.18 -15.86
C TYR A 52 -33.98 25.40 -14.56
N LYS A 53 -35.04 24.61 -14.45
CA LYS A 53 -35.24 23.71 -13.30
C LYS A 53 -34.47 22.42 -13.52
N ARG A 54 -33.88 21.90 -12.45
CA ARG A 54 -33.32 20.55 -12.43
C ARG A 54 -33.49 19.90 -11.07
N THR A 55 -33.56 18.58 -11.10
CA THR A 55 -33.44 17.75 -9.90
C THR A 55 -31.96 17.55 -9.58
N PHE A 56 -31.58 17.77 -8.32
CA PHE A 56 -30.22 17.55 -7.83
C PHE A 56 -30.25 16.77 -6.52
N GLN A 57 -29.52 15.66 -6.48
CA GLN A 57 -29.45 14.81 -5.30
C GLN A 57 -28.27 15.23 -4.42
N THR A 58 -28.53 15.51 -3.15
CA THR A 58 -27.52 15.92 -2.16
C THR A 58 -27.48 14.91 -1.02
N ARG A 59 -26.47 15.02 -0.15
CA ARG A 59 -26.39 14.18 1.07
C ARG A 59 -27.57 14.34 2.04
N TYR A 60 -28.31 15.43 1.91
CA TYR A 60 -29.48 15.74 2.72
C TYR A 60 -30.81 15.49 2.00
N GLY A 61 -30.75 14.78 0.87
CA GLY A 61 -31.89 14.38 0.07
C GLY A 61 -32.02 15.10 -1.28
N THR A 62 -33.11 14.80 -1.99
CA THR A 62 -33.32 15.26 -3.36
C THR A 62 -33.97 16.64 -3.41
N ILE A 63 -33.33 17.59 -4.09
CA ILE A 63 -33.89 18.91 -4.42
C ILE A 63 -34.53 18.78 -5.80
N ASN A 64 -35.86 18.82 -5.90
CA ASN A 64 -36.57 18.55 -7.15
C ASN A 64 -36.58 19.74 -8.13
N GLU A 65 -36.56 20.97 -7.62
CA GLU A 65 -36.76 22.19 -8.41
C GLU A 65 -35.61 23.21 -8.28
N LEU A 66 -34.36 22.75 -8.30
CA LEU A 66 -33.21 23.65 -8.21
C LEU A 66 -33.18 24.58 -9.44
N GLN A 67 -33.20 25.90 -9.20
CA GLN A 67 -33.17 26.91 -10.26
C GLN A 67 -31.73 27.27 -10.65
N VAL A 68 -31.27 26.80 -11.80
CA VAL A 68 -29.93 27.11 -12.29
C VAL A 68 -29.99 28.27 -13.28
N PRO A 69 -29.26 29.38 -13.04
CA PRO A 69 -29.25 30.52 -13.94
C PRO A 69 -28.55 30.17 -15.24
N ARG A 70 -29.01 30.78 -16.34
CA ARG A 70 -28.43 30.62 -17.67
C ARG A 70 -28.29 31.95 -18.39
N ASP A 71 -27.35 32.00 -19.31
CA ASP A 71 -27.17 33.09 -20.25
C ASP A 71 -27.88 32.78 -21.58
N ARG A 72 -28.01 33.80 -22.43
CA ARG A 72 -28.70 33.69 -23.73
C ARG A 72 -27.90 32.89 -24.74
N LYS A 73 -26.56 32.90 -24.64
CA LYS A 73 -25.67 32.14 -25.50
C LYS A 73 -25.38 30.71 -25.01
N GLY A 74 -25.78 30.36 -23.78
CA GLY A 74 -25.51 29.04 -23.19
C GLY A 74 -24.04 28.80 -22.85
N THR A 75 -23.27 29.87 -22.64
CA THR A 75 -21.82 29.84 -22.34
C THR A 75 -21.52 29.84 -20.85
N PHE A 76 -22.47 30.21 -20.00
CA PHE A 76 -22.29 30.21 -18.55
C PHE A 76 -22.39 28.79 -17.98
N GLN A 77 -21.38 28.39 -17.21
CA GLN A 77 -21.37 27.16 -16.42
C GLN A 77 -21.10 27.48 -14.95
N THR A 78 -21.97 27.02 -14.05
CA THR A 78 -21.72 27.12 -12.61
C THR A 78 -20.54 26.27 -12.18
N ARG A 79 -19.79 26.72 -11.18
CA ARG A 79 -18.66 25.96 -10.63
C ARG A 79 -19.11 24.92 -9.59
N LEU A 80 -20.36 24.99 -9.13
CA LEU A 80 -20.89 24.11 -8.09
C LEU A 80 -21.08 22.67 -8.55
N PHE A 81 -21.31 22.43 -9.85
CA PHE A 81 -21.47 21.09 -10.43
C PHE A 81 -21.22 21.10 -11.94
N GLN A 82 -20.82 19.95 -12.49
CA GLN A 82 -20.61 19.77 -13.92
C GLN A 82 -21.93 19.70 -14.71
N PRO A 83 -21.91 19.97 -16.03
CA PRO A 83 -23.07 19.75 -16.89
C PRO A 83 -23.53 18.30 -16.77
N TYR A 84 -24.84 18.09 -16.68
CA TYR A 84 -25.45 16.76 -16.52
C TYR A 84 -25.14 16.01 -15.20
N GLN A 85 -24.30 16.54 -14.31
CA GLN A 85 -24.03 15.91 -13.00
C GLN A 85 -25.27 15.95 -12.12
N ARG A 86 -26.01 14.85 -11.97
CA ARG A 86 -27.29 14.83 -11.24
C ARG A 86 -27.18 14.72 -9.71
N ARG A 87 -25.97 14.47 -9.18
CA ARG A 87 -25.74 14.13 -7.77
C ARG A 87 -24.47 14.81 -7.23
N GLU A 88 -24.48 15.14 -5.95
CA GLU A 88 -23.31 15.61 -5.19
C GLU A 88 -22.32 14.44 -5.01
N GLY A 89 -21.03 14.67 -5.28
CA GLY A 89 -19.97 13.64 -5.36
C GLY A 89 -19.54 12.98 -4.04
N TRP A 90 -20.20 13.33 -2.93
CA TRP A 90 -19.84 12.87 -1.59
C TRP A 90 -20.06 11.36 -1.40
N LEU A 91 -21.02 10.79 -2.13
CA LEU A 91 -21.35 9.38 -2.01
C LEU A 91 -20.29 8.52 -2.70
N GLU A 92 -19.74 9.00 -3.81
CA GLU A 92 -18.61 8.40 -4.50
C GLU A 92 -17.39 8.37 -3.58
N GLU A 93 -17.10 9.47 -2.87
CA GLU A 93 -16.07 9.50 -1.84
C GLU A 93 -16.35 8.49 -0.72
N ALA A 94 -17.59 8.43 -0.21
CA ALA A 94 -17.97 7.47 0.83
C ALA A 94 -17.84 6.01 0.33
N ILE A 95 -18.24 5.72 -0.90
CA ILE A 95 -18.08 4.41 -1.58
C ILE A 95 -16.61 4.06 -1.68
N ILE A 96 -15.79 5.01 -2.12
CA ILE A 96 -14.34 4.85 -2.16
C ILE A 96 -13.82 4.55 -0.75
N TYR A 97 -14.17 5.34 0.27
CA TYR A 97 -13.74 5.11 1.67
C TYR A 97 -14.20 3.77 2.25
N MET A 98 -15.44 3.36 2.00
CA MET A 98 -15.93 2.04 2.42
C MET A 98 -15.17 0.91 1.73
N TYR A 99 -14.86 1.10 0.44
CA TYR A 99 -14.03 0.16 -0.31
C TYR A 99 -12.58 0.17 0.22
N LYS A 100 -11.98 1.34 0.52
CA LYS A 100 -10.67 1.52 1.18
C LYS A 100 -10.65 0.80 2.53
N GLY A 101 -11.70 0.96 3.33
CA GLY A 101 -11.89 0.35 4.65
C GLY A 101 -12.21 -1.15 4.60
N GLY A 102 -12.33 -1.71 3.40
CA GLY A 102 -12.41 -3.14 3.23
C GLY A 102 -13.84 -3.70 3.14
N MET A 103 -14.79 -2.96 2.60
CA MET A 103 -16.07 -3.54 2.22
C MET A 103 -15.99 -4.07 0.78
N SER A 104 -16.52 -5.26 0.53
CA SER A 104 -16.72 -5.77 -0.82
C SER A 104 -17.76 -4.92 -1.57
N THR A 105 -17.75 -4.92 -2.91
CA THR A 105 -18.73 -4.17 -3.70
C THR A 105 -20.17 -4.53 -3.35
N ARG A 106 -20.42 -5.80 -2.97
CA ARG A 106 -21.74 -6.27 -2.49
C ARG A 106 -22.09 -5.74 -1.10
N GLU A 107 -21.13 -5.65 -0.19
CA GLU A 107 -21.35 -5.09 1.15
C GLU A 107 -21.57 -3.58 1.08
N VAL A 108 -20.80 -2.88 0.25
CA VAL A 108 -21.03 -1.45 -0.03
C VAL A 108 -22.41 -1.26 -0.64
N ALA A 109 -22.80 -2.08 -1.63
CA ALA A 109 -24.12 -2.01 -2.25
C ALA A 109 -25.24 -2.17 -1.20
N LYS A 110 -25.14 -3.19 -0.35
CA LYS A 110 -26.12 -3.42 0.73
C LYS A 110 -26.17 -2.28 1.75
N PHE A 111 -25.02 -1.75 2.14
CA PHE A 111 -24.96 -0.63 3.09
C PHE A 111 -25.59 0.63 2.49
N ILE A 112 -25.21 0.99 1.27
CA ILE A 112 -25.81 2.11 0.54
C ILE A 112 -27.30 1.89 0.31
N GLU A 113 -27.73 0.66 0.00
CA GLU A 113 -29.14 0.31 -0.15
C GLU A 113 -29.92 0.46 1.16
N SER A 114 -29.34 0.08 2.30
CA SER A 114 -29.99 0.28 3.61
C SER A 114 -30.13 1.75 4.01
N MET A 115 -29.22 2.61 3.56
CA MET A 115 -29.21 4.03 3.90
C MET A 115 -29.98 4.92 2.91
N PHE A 116 -29.96 4.56 1.61
CA PHE A 116 -30.45 5.41 0.51
C PHE A 116 -31.42 4.69 -0.47
N GLY A 117 -31.75 3.43 -0.22
CA GLY A 117 -32.63 2.62 -1.07
C GLY A 117 -31.96 2.05 -2.33
N THR A 118 -32.76 1.45 -3.21
CA THR A 118 -32.39 0.56 -4.34
C THR A 118 -31.65 1.22 -5.53
N GLN A 119 -30.88 2.28 -5.32
CA GLN A 119 -30.32 3.07 -6.44
C GLN A 119 -28.91 2.65 -6.89
N TYR A 120 -28.24 1.71 -6.22
CA TYR A 120 -26.85 1.38 -6.49
C TYR A 120 -26.65 -0.12 -6.72
N SER A 121 -26.42 -0.46 -7.99
CA SER A 121 -26.02 -1.82 -8.36
C SER A 121 -24.55 -2.06 -8.02
N PRO A 122 -24.11 -3.31 -7.80
CA PRO A 122 -22.69 -3.65 -7.69
C PRO A 122 -21.85 -3.15 -8.88
N THR A 123 -22.46 -3.07 -10.07
CA THR A 123 -21.84 -2.52 -11.29
C THR A 123 -21.57 -1.03 -11.16
N THR A 124 -22.51 -0.26 -10.60
CA THR A 124 -22.34 1.18 -10.35
C THR A 124 -21.18 1.44 -9.40
N ILE A 125 -21.08 0.64 -8.33
CA ILE A 125 -19.96 0.73 -7.37
C ILE A 125 -18.64 0.35 -8.05
N SER A 126 -18.62 -0.69 -8.87
CA SER A 126 -17.43 -1.06 -9.63
C SER A 126 -16.94 0.09 -10.52
N ASN A 127 -17.85 0.78 -11.21
CA ASN A 127 -17.51 1.94 -12.04
C ASN A 127 -16.97 3.11 -11.22
N ILE A 128 -17.55 3.40 -10.05
CA ILE A 128 -17.05 4.44 -9.14
C ILE A 128 -15.63 4.09 -8.66
N THR A 129 -15.35 2.80 -8.39
CA THR A 129 -13.99 2.36 -8.03
C THR A 129 -13.02 2.34 -9.21
N GLN A 130 -13.42 2.72 -10.42
CA GLN A 130 -12.50 2.78 -11.56
C GLN A 130 -11.52 3.96 -11.45
N THR A 131 -11.93 5.08 -10.85
CA THR A 131 -11.03 6.19 -10.52
C THR A 131 -9.86 5.73 -9.63
N VAL A 132 -10.06 4.69 -8.81
CA VAL A 132 -9.01 4.09 -7.99
C VAL A 132 -7.89 3.48 -8.85
N MET A 133 -8.17 3.04 -10.09
CA MET A 133 -7.12 2.54 -11.00
C MET A 133 -6.16 3.65 -11.43
N GLU A 134 -6.68 4.84 -11.73
CA GLU A 134 -5.83 5.98 -12.08
C GLU A 134 -4.94 6.36 -10.89
N ASP A 135 -5.49 6.34 -9.68
CA ASP A 135 -4.73 6.56 -8.44
C ASP A 135 -3.63 5.49 -8.25
N ILE A 136 -3.92 4.23 -8.56
CA ILE A 136 -2.96 3.12 -8.48
C ILE A 136 -1.81 3.36 -9.44
N GLU A 137 -2.09 3.71 -10.69
CA GLU A 137 -1.06 3.97 -11.69
C GLU A 137 -0.17 5.14 -11.28
N GLN A 138 -0.76 6.23 -10.79
CA GLN A 138 -0.02 7.38 -10.28
C GLN A 138 0.84 7.00 -9.08
N TRP A 139 0.28 6.22 -8.15
CA TRP A 139 1.00 5.76 -6.97
C TRP A 139 2.15 4.82 -7.32
N GLN A 140 1.98 3.93 -8.30
CA GLN A 140 3.04 3.04 -8.79
C GLN A 140 4.15 3.81 -9.51
N LYS A 141 3.83 4.92 -10.18
CA LYS A 141 4.81 5.78 -10.88
C LYS A 141 5.41 6.88 -9.99
N ARG A 142 4.96 7.02 -8.74
CA ARG A 142 5.39 8.12 -7.86
C ARG A 142 6.91 8.09 -7.63
N PRO A 143 7.56 9.26 -7.54
CA PRO A 143 8.97 9.34 -7.19
C PRO A 143 9.21 8.78 -5.79
N LEU A 144 10.32 8.08 -5.63
CA LEU A 144 10.80 7.53 -4.36
C LEU A 144 11.94 8.37 -3.81
N GLU A 145 12.18 8.25 -2.51
CA GLU A 145 13.33 8.90 -1.88
C GLU A 145 14.64 8.31 -2.40
N LYS A 146 15.71 9.10 -2.34
CA LYS A 146 17.00 8.68 -2.87
C LYS A 146 17.62 7.52 -2.08
N ARG A 147 17.52 7.61 -0.74
CA ARG A 147 18.25 6.77 0.23
C ARG A 147 17.31 5.85 1.00
N TYR A 148 17.63 4.55 1.00
CA TYR A 148 16.94 3.54 1.78
C TYR A 148 17.91 2.71 2.62
N SER A 149 17.70 2.72 3.93
CA SER A 149 18.53 2.00 4.89
C SER A 149 18.29 0.49 4.75
N VAL A 150 17.04 0.09 4.48
CA VAL A 150 16.67 -1.31 4.25
C VAL A 150 15.60 -1.39 3.16
N ILE A 151 15.74 -2.33 2.23
CA ILE A 151 14.66 -2.74 1.33
C ILE A 151 14.31 -4.20 1.61
N TYR A 152 13.06 -4.47 1.96
CA TYR A 152 12.52 -5.80 2.10
C TYR A 152 11.80 -6.23 0.82
N LEU A 153 12.04 -7.46 0.40
CA LEU A 153 11.32 -8.12 -0.70
C LEU A 153 10.62 -9.36 -0.15
N ASP A 154 9.33 -9.48 -0.42
CA ASP A 154 8.57 -10.67 -0.05
C ASP A 154 7.40 -10.86 -1.02
N GLY A 155 6.99 -12.11 -1.19
CA GLY A 155 5.93 -12.53 -2.09
C GLY A 155 4.73 -13.12 -1.34
N LEU A 156 3.52 -12.90 -1.86
CA LEU A 156 2.37 -13.70 -1.47
C LEU A 156 1.64 -14.22 -2.69
N TYR A 157 1.04 -15.40 -2.53
CA TYR A 157 0.20 -15.98 -3.57
C TYR A 157 -1.27 -15.65 -3.33
N VAL A 158 -1.95 -15.21 -4.39
CA VAL A 158 -3.38 -14.88 -4.40
C VAL A 158 -4.10 -15.66 -5.50
N LYS A 159 -5.35 -16.06 -5.24
CA LYS A 159 -6.17 -16.78 -6.23
C LYS A 159 -6.84 -15.78 -7.17
N LEU A 160 -6.42 -15.76 -8.43
CA LEU A 160 -6.97 -14.91 -9.49
C LEU A 160 -7.75 -15.74 -10.49
N LYS A 161 -8.89 -15.22 -10.92
CA LYS A 161 -9.64 -15.72 -12.08
C LYS A 161 -9.22 -14.92 -13.31
N ARG A 162 -8.68 -15.62 -14.31
CA ARG A 162 -8.60 -15.13 -15.69
C ARG A 162 -9.60 -15.92 -16.52
N ASN A 163 -9.13 -16.98 -17.18
CA ASN A 163 -9.99 -18.02 -17.77
C ASN A 163 -10.34 -19.09 -16.74
N THR A 164 -9.33 -19.55 -16.01
CA THR A 164 -9.44 -20.45 -14.86
C THR A 164 -8.98 -19.74 -13.59
N VAL A 165 -9.33 -20.30 -12.44
CA VAL A 165 -8.80 -19.83 -11.15
C VAL A 165 -7.40 -20.42 -10.96
N SER A 166 -6.39 -19.57 -10.87
CA SER A 166 -5.01 -19.97 -10.62
C SER A 166 -4.39 -19.14 -9.50
N SER A 167 -3.33 -19.68 -8.90
CA SER A 167 -2.58 -18.99 -7.86
C SER A 167 -1.47 -18.18 -8.53
N GLU A 168 -1.52 -16.86 -8.42
CA GLU A 168 -0.50 -15.94 -8.97
C GLU A 168 0.26 -15.24 -7.85
N ALA A 169 1.53 -14.93 -8.12
CA ALA A 169 2.39 -14.22 -7.20
C ALA A 169 2.05 -12.72 -7.17
N VAL A 170 2.10 -12.15 -5.97
CA VAL A 170 2.11 -10.72 -5.68
C VAL A 170 3.45 -10.42 -5.04
N TYR A 171 4.24 -9.61 -5.73
CA TYR A 171 5.51 -9.11 -5.26
C TYR A 171 5.26 -7.86 -4.44
N LEU A 172 5.72 -7.83 -3.19
CA LEU A 172 5.60 -6.68 -2.31
C LEU A 172 6.98 -6.17 -1.95
N VAL A 173 7.15 -4.84 -2.00
CA VAL A 173 8.39 -4.18 -1.61
C VAL A 173 8.12 -3.18 -0.50
N MET A 174 8.89 -3.30 0.59
CA MET A 174 8.86 -2.37 1.71
C MET A 174 10.23 -1.73 1.89
N GLY A 175 10.29 -0.45 2.19
CA GLY A 175 11.53 0.27 2.48
C GLY A 175 11.52 0.87 3.88
N ILE A 176 12.70 0.98 4.49
CA ILE A 176 12.98 1.88 5.61
C ILE A 176 13.89 2.99 5.08
N ASP A 177 13.44 4.23 5.15
CA ASP A 177 14.23 5.38 4.69
C ASP A 177 15.37 5.75 5.67
N GLU A 178 16.10 6.83 5.38
CA GLU A 178 17.14 7.37 6.27
C GLU A 178 16.59 7.92 7.60
N LYS A 179 15.31 8.28 7.65
CA LYS A 179 14.63 8.79 8.85
C LYS A 179 14.15 7.64 9.75
N GLY A 180 14.25 6.39 9.28
CA GLY A 180 13.78 5.20 9.98
C GLY A 180 12.28 4.95 9.80
N ILE A 181 11.62 5.64 8.88
CA ILE A 181 10.20 5.49 8.56
C ILE A 181 10.06 4.34 7.57
N ARG A 182 9.16 3.42 7.87
CA ARG A 182 8.86 2.27 7.01
C ARG A 182 7.63 2.52 6.15
N GLN A 183 7.69 2.08 4.90
CA GLN A 183 6.60 2.23 3.94
C GLN A 183 6.65 1.16 2.85
N ILE A 184 5.49 0.84 2.27
CA ILE A 184 5.39 0.05 1.04
C ILE A 184 5.78 0.93 -0.14
N LEU A 185 6.80 0.51 -0.89
CA LEU A 185 7.35 1.23 -2.03
C LEU A 185 6.62 0.88 -3.33
N GLY A 186 6.25 -0.39 -3.48
CA GLY A 186 5.60 -0.92 -4.66
C GLY A 186 4.99 -2.29 -4.42
N PHE A 187 4.04 -2.65 -5.27
CA PHE A 187 3.50 -3.99 -5.39
C PHE A 187 3.29 -4.31 -6.87
N TYR A 188 3.42 -5.58 -7.25
CA TYR A 188 3.29 -6.05 -8.62
C TYR A 188 2.55 -7.37 -8.62
N VAL A 189 1.56 -7.53 -9.50
CA VAL A 189 0.72 -8.72 -9.55
C VAL A 189 0.99 -9.47 -10.86
N GLY A 190 1.39 -10.73 -10.77
CA GLY A 190 1.44 -11.56 -11.98
C GLY A 190 2.23 -12.84 -11.89
N GLY A 191 1.69 -13.87 -12.54
CA GLY A 191 2.42 -15.07 -12.96
C GLY A 191 2.98 -15.93 -11.82
N GLN A 192 4.07 -16.64 -12.12
CA GLN A 192 4.85 -17.39 -11.15
C GLN A 192 6.03 -16.56 -10.65
N GLU A 193 6.42 -16.79 -9.39
CA GLU A 193 7.57 -16.13 -8.79
C GLU A 193 8.85 -16.47 -9.55
N SER A 194 9.53 -15.44 -10.09
CA SER A 194 10.77 -15.62 -10.83
C SER A 194 11.78 -14.50 -10.56
N SER A 195 13.08 -14.81 -10.67
CA SER A 195 14.17 -13.85 -10.51
C SER A 195 14.14 -12.73 -11.56
N ASN A 196 13.65 -13.01 -12.77
CA ASN A 196 13.50 -12.01 -13.83
C ASN A 196 12.48 -10.94 -13.46
N VAL A 197 11.31 -11.34 -12.92
CA VAL A 197 10.30 -10.38 -12.48
C VAL A 197 10.82 -9.56 -11.30
N TRP A 198 11.52 -10.18 -10.35
CA TRP A 198 12.18 -9.42 -9.27
C TRP A 198 13.20 -8.40 -9.79
N LYS A 199 13.96 -8.73 -10.83
CA LYS A 199 14.88 -7.80 -11.47
C LYS A 199 14.15 -6.60 -12.08
N GLU A 200 13.04 -6.82 -12.76
CA GLU A 200 12.19 -5.76 -13.31
C GLU A 200 11.63 -4.85 -12.20
N VAL A 201 11.12 -5.46 -11.12
CA VAL A 201 10.65 -4.74 -9.93
C VAL A 201 11.75 -3.86 -9.34
N LEU A 202 12.97 -4.39 -9.19
CA LEU A 202 14.09 -3.64 -8.63
C LEU A 202 14.54 -2.49 -9.56
N ILE A 203 14.52 -2.70 -10.88
CA ILE A 203 14.81 -1.66 -11.87
C ILE A 203 13.77 -0.54 -11.80
N ASP A 204 12.49 -0.87 -11.67
CA ASP A 204 11.41 0.12 -11.51
C ASP A 204 11.64 1.01 -10.28
N LEU A 205 11.94 0.41 -9.11
CA LEU A 205 12.25 1.18 -7.90
C LEU A 205 13.45 2.13 -8.09
N LYS A 206 14.49 1.65 -8.77
CA LYS A 206 15.69 2.45 -9.05
C LYS A 206 15.38 3.63 -9.97
N ASN A 207 14.61 3.39 -11.03
CA ASN A 207 14.17 4.42 -11.98
C ASN A 207 13.27 5.48 -11.31
N ARG A 208 12.49 5.07 -10.30
CA ARG A 208 11.66 5.99 -9.50
C ARG A 208 12.44 6.82 -8.49
N GLY A 209 13.72 6.52 -8.24
CA GLY A 209 14.60 7.37 -7.42
C GLY A 209 15.38 6.63 -6.32
N ALA A 210 14.97 5.40 -5.96
CA ALA A 210 15.64 4.61 -4.93
C ALA A 210 17.00 4.12 -5.44
N THR A 211 18.05 4.94 -5.32
CA THR A 211 19.35 4.71 -5.97
C THR A 211 20.43 4.31 -4.97
N GLU A 212 20.34 4.80 -3.73
CA GLU A 212 21.30 4.53 -2.67
C GLU A 212 20.66 3.61 -1.61
N VAL A 213 21.00 2.32 -1.65
CA VAL A 213 20.45 1.30 -0.75
C VAL A 213 21.55 0.68 0.10
N LEU A 214 21.40 0.59 1.42
CA LEU A 214 22.42 -0.03 2.27
C LEU A 214 22.33 -1.56 2.29
N VAL A 215 21.12 -2.11 2.48
CA VAL A 215 20.89 -3.57 2.53
C VAL A 215 19.54 -3.99 1.96
N GLY A 216 19.53 -5.08 1.20
CA GLY A 216 18.33 -5.83 0.82
C GLY A 216 18.08 -7.00 1.77
N VAL A 217 16.84 -7.15 2.26
CA VAL A 217 16.43 -8.22 3.18
C VAL A 217 15.33 -9.05 2.54
N PHE A 218 15.59 -10.33 2.28
CA PHE A 218 14.62 -11.22 1.62
C PHE A 218 14.87 -12.70 1.94
N ASP A 219 13.95 -13.57 1.53
CA ASP A 219 14.17 -15.02 1.61
C ASP A 219 15.15 -15.51 0.54
N GLY A 220 15.79 -16.65 0.75
CA GLY A 220 16.77 -17.26 -0.16
C GLY A 220 16.16 -17.88 -1.41
N LEU A 221 15.37 -17.09 -2.15
CA LEU A 221 14.80 -17.48 -3.43
C LEU A 221 15.91 -17.60 -4.49
N PRO A 222 15.97 -18.70 -5.25
CA PRO A 222 16.99 -18.88 -6.28
C PRO A 222 17.00 -17.71 -7.30
N GLY A 223 18.17 -17.11 -7.53
CA GLY A 223 18.32 -16.02 -8.50
C GLY A 223 17.96 -14.63 -7.97
N LEU A 224 17.37 -14.50 -6.77
CA LEU A 224 16.96 -13.20 -6.22
C LEU A 224 18.17 -12.40 -5.73
N GLU A 225 19.14 -13.06 -5.11
CA GLU A 225 20.39 -12.41 -4.68
C GLU A 225 21.12 -11.82 -5.89
N GLU A 226 21.26 -12.58 -6.97
CA GLU A 226 21.92 -12.17 -8.20
C GLU A 226 21.17 -11.01 -8.87
N ALA A 227 19.83 -11.09 -8.95
CA ALA A 227 18.99 -10.01 -9.45
C ALA A 227 19.15 -8.73 -8.62
N PHE A 228 19.18 -8.85 -7.29
CA PHE A 228 19.37 -7.72 -6.39
C PHE A 228 20.73 -7.05 -6.58
N ARG A 229 21.81 -7.84 -6.56
CA ARG A 229 23.18 -7.35 -6.75
C ARG A 229 23.39 -6.72 -8.13
N ALA A 230 22.69 -7.21 -9.16
CA ALA A 230 22.75 -6.61 -10.50
C ALA A 230 22.18 -5.18 -10.54
N VAL A 231 21.14 -4.90 -9.76
CA VAL A 231 20.51 -3.56 -9.71
C VAL A 231 21.19 -2.64 -8.70
N TYR A 232 21.52 -3.19 -7.52
CA TYR A 232 22.12 -2.50 -6.37
C TYR A 232 23.48 -3.12 -6.00
N PRO A 233 24.54 -2.91 -6.81
CA PRO A 233 25.84 -3.57 -6.60
C PRO A 233 26.56 -3.14 -5.31
N GLN A 234 26.26 -1.95 -4.78
CA GLN A 234 26.85 -1.42 -3.55
C GLN A 234 26.08 -1.84 -2.28
N ALA A 235 24.85 -2.34 -2.44
CA ALA A 235 24.03 -2.78 -1.32
C ALA A 235 24.51 -4.14 -0.81
N ASP A 236 24.47 -4.31 0.51
CA ASP A 236 24.64 -5.62 1.12
C ASP A 236 23.35 -6.46 0.94
N VAL A 237 23.47 -7.77 1.07
CA VAL A 237 22.33 -8.70 1.02
C VAL A 237 22.24 -9.45 2.33
N GLN A 238 21.06 -9.43 2.93
CA GLN A 238 20.73 -10.18 4.12
C GLN A 238 19.62 -11.19 3.82
N HIS A 239 19.92 -12.48 3.99
CA HIS A 239 18.87 -13.49 3.95
C HIS A 239 18.13 -13.58 5.29
N CYS A 240 16.82 -13.75 5.26
CA CYS A 240 16.04 -13.86 6.50
C CYS A 240 16.42 -15.12 7.28
N ILE A 241 16.99 -14.93 8.48
CA ILE A 241 17.38 -16.04 9.37
C ILE A 241 16.15 -16.85 9.77
N VAL A 242 15.01 -16.19 10.03
CA VAL A 242 13.78 -16.86 10.43
C VAL A 242 13.26 -17.79 9.33
N HIS A 243 13.34 -17.39 8.06
CA HIS A 243 13.00 -18.27 6.94
C HIS A 243 13.96 -19.44 6.80
N LYS A 244 15.27 -19.20 6.96
CA LYS A 244 16.28 -20.26 6.96
C LYS A 244 16.06 -21.27 8.10
N VAL A 245 15.72 -20.81 9.30
CA VAL A 245 15.35 -21.67 10.43
C VAL A 245 14.09 -22.48 10.11
N ARG A 246 13.03 -21.84 9.63
CA ARG A 246 11.77 -22.50 9.27
C ARG A 246 11.94 -23.54 8.16
N SER A 247 12.82 -23.32 7.18
CA SER A 247 13.09 -24.28 6.11
C SER A 247 13.97 -25.45 6.55
N THR A 248 14.78 -25.26 7.59
CA THR A 248 15.64 -26.30 8.19
C THR A 248 14.84 -27.17 9.17
N PHE A 249 13.95 -26.58 9.96
CA PHE A 249 13.27 -27.24 11.07
C PHE A 249 12.51 -28.54 10.74
N PRO A 250 11.80 -28.68 9.60
CA PRO A 250 11.14 -29.93 9.22
C PRO A 250 12.11 -31.09 8.92
N LYS A 251 13.39 -30.80 8.63
CA LYS A 251 14.42 -31.77 8.26
C LYS A 251 15.14 -32.38 9.47
N ILE A 252 14.97 -31.77 10.64
CA ILE A 252 15.58 -32.20 11.91
C ILE A 252 14.62 -33.16 12.62
N ARG A 253 15.16 -34.23 13.23
CA ARG A 253 14.36 -35.21 13.99
C ARG A 253 13.78 -34.55 15.23
N VAL A 254 12.59 -35.00 15.63
CA VAL A 254 11.82 -34.38 16.73
C VAL A 254 12.63 -34.26 18.03
N ASN A 255 13.41 -35.28 18.39
CA ASN A 255 14.20 -35.31 19.62
C ASN A 255 15.33 -34.28 19.63
N ASP A 256 15.87 -33.92 18.46
CA ASP A 256 17.06 -33.06 18.34
C ASP A 256 16.66 -31.59 18.11
N LYS A 257 15.38 -31.33 17.80
CA LYS A 257 14.90 -30.00 17.39
C LYS A 257 15.18 -28.90 18.41
N THR A 258 14.95 -29.17 19.69
CA THR A 258 15.10 -28.16 20.74
C THR A 258 16.56 -27.74 20.85
N GLU A 259 17.46 -28.72 21.00
CA GLU A 259 18.89 -28.49 21.15
C GLU A 259 19.50 -27.86 19.88
N PHE A 260 19.13 -28.35 18.69
CA PHE A 260 19.58 -27.79 17.42
C PHE A 260 19.20 -26.31 17.28
N LEU A 261 17.99 -25.93 17.70
CA LEU A 261 17.54 -24.53 17.65
C LEU A 261 18.23 -23.65 18.68
N GLU A 262 18.53 -24.16 19.88
CA GLU A 262 19.25 -23.41 20.91
C GLU A 262 20.68 -23.11 20.48
N ASP A 263 21.40 -24.11 19.97
CA ASP A 263 22.76 -23.92 19.46
C ASP A 263 22.77 -22.91 18.30
N LEU A 264 21.81 -23.05 17.37
CA LEU A 264 21.71 -22.15 16.22
C LEU A 264 21.25 -20.74 16.62
N LYS A 265 20.46 -20.60 17.68
CA LYS A 265 20.12 -19.30 18.27
C LYS A 265 21.36 -18.59 18.77
N GLY A 266 22.29 -19.32 19.39
CA GLY A 266 23.59 -18.79 19.82
C GLY A 266 24.34 -18.06 18.69
N VAL A 267 24.25 -18.56 17.46
CA VAL A 267 24.93 -17.96 16.29
C VAL A 267 24.44 -16.54 16.00
N TYR A 268 23.12 -16.33 15.89
CA TYR A 268 22.57 -15.02 15.52
C TYR A 268 22.27 -14.09 16.71
N THR A 269 22.42 -14.59 17.94
CA THR A 269 22.38 -13.76 19.16
C THR A 269 23.76 -13.44 19.71
N ALA A 270 24.84 -13.86 19.03
CA ALA A 270 26.20 -13.52 19.40
C ALA A 270 26.42 -11.99 19.40
N PHE A 271 27.46 -11.54 20.10
CA PHE A 271 27.77 -10.12 20.28
C PHE A 271 28.16 -9.43 18.96
N ASP A 272 29.01 -10.09 18.18
CA ASP A 272 29.49 -9.64 16.87
C ASP A 272 29.62 -10.82 15.89
N GLY A 273 30.06 -10.51 14.66
CA GLY A 273 30.20 -11.49 13.59
C GLY A 273 31.30 -12.52 13.83
N ASP A 274 32.41 -12.14 14.47
CA ASP A 274 33.54 -13.05 14.71
C ASP A 274 33.18 -14.09 15.77
N VAL A 275 32.49 -13.65 16.83
CA VAL A 275 31.92 -14.55 17.84
C VAL A 275 30.85 -15.44 17.22
N ALA A 276 30.01 -14.91 16.32
CA ALA A 276 29.00 -15.71 15.62
C ALA A 276 29.63 -16.84 14.80
N LEU A 277 30.75 -16.57 14.11
CA LEU A 277 31.49 -17.58 13.34
C LEU A 277 32.08 -18.66 14.26
N ALA A 278 32.70 -18.28 15.38
CA ALA A 278 33.24 -19.23 16.35
C ALA A 278 32.13 -20.13 16.96
N VAL A 279 30.96 -19.55 17.26
CA VAL A 279 29.80 -20.31 17.72
C VAL A 279 29.29 -21.26 16.62
N PHE A 280 29.30 -20.83 15.36
CA PHE A 280 28.92 -21.67 14.23
C PHE A 280 29.88 -22.85 14.02
N ASP A 281 31.18 -22.68 14.26
CA ASP A 281 32.15 -23.78 14.19
C ASP A 281 31.85 -24.86 15.23
N GLY A 282 31.48 -24.45 16.46
CA GLY A 282 31.00 -25.38 17.49
C GLY A 282 29.71 -26.10 17.08
N PHE A 283 28.75 -25.37 16.53
CA PHE A 283 27.52 -25.94 15.98
C PHE A 283 27.80 -26.96 14.85
N LYS A 284 28.71 -26.63 13.94
CA LYS A 284 29.15 -27.50 12.83
C LYS A 284 29.81 -28.77 13.36
N ALA A 285 30.71 -28.66 14.34
CA ALA A 285 31.36 -29.83 14.93
C ALA A 285 30.35 -30.81 15.55
N LYS A 286 29.32 -30.29 16.22
CA LYS A 286 28.29 -31.08 16.89
C LYS A 286 27.32 -31.76 15.91
N TRP A 287 26.81 -31.02 14.93
CA TRP A 287 25.69 -31.46 14.10
C TRP A 287 26.07 -32.01 12.73
N SER A 288 27.28 -31.76 12.22
CA SER A 288 27.71 -32.17 10.87
C SER A 288 27.59 -33.67 10.61
N LYS A 289 27.80 -34.52 11.64
CA LYS A 289 27.67 -35.98 11.49
C LYS A 289 26.22 -36.43 11.31
N GLN A 290 25.28 -35.79 11.99
CA GLN A 290 23.87 -36.18 11.99
C GLN A 290 23.09 -35.50 10.86
N TYR A 291 23.40 -34.24 10.58
CA TYR A 291 22.70 -33.37 9.62
C TYR A 291 23.67 -32.70 8.63
N PRO A 292 24.46 -33.46 7.86
CA PRO A 292 25.53 -32.92 7.01
C PRO A 292 25.00 -31.96 5.93
N LYS A 293 23.82 -32.23 5.37
CA LYS A 293 23.23 -31.40 4.30
C LYS A 293 22.75 -30.07 4.83
N GLU A 294 22.13 -30.07 6.01
CA GLU A 294 21.59 -28.90 6.67
C GLU A 294 22.74 -27.98 7.11
N VAL A 295 23.75 -28.53 7.78
CA VAL A 295 24.93 -27.77 8.23
C VAL A 295 25.66 -27.15 7.03
N LYS A 296 25.90 -27.91 5.95
CA LYS A 296 26.51 -27.39 4.72
C LYS A 296 25.66 -26.26 4.10
N SER A 297 24.35 -26.42 4.06
CA SER A 297 23.44 -25.40 3.54
C SER A 297 23.47 -24.11 4.37
N TRP A 298 23.71 -24.19 5.68
CA TRP A 298 23.92 -23.01 6.52
C TRP A 298 25.29 -22.38 6.30
N GLU A 299 26.34 -23.20 6.20
CA GLU A 299 27.71 -22.74 5.94
C GLU A 299 27.82 -21.95 4.63
N GLU A 300 27.23 -22.45 3.55
CA GLU A 300 27.23 -21.78 2.24
C GLU A 300 26.51 -20.42 2.25
N GLN A 301 25.45 -20.28 3.06
CA GLN A 301 24.66 -19.05 3.16
C GLN A 301 25.07 -18.15 4.33
N LEU A 302 26.04 -18.57 5.15
CA LEU A 302 26.45 -17.86 6.35
C LEU A 302 26.88 -16.40 6.09
N PRO A 303 27.61 -16.07 5.01
CA PRO A 303 28.01 -14.69 4.71
C PRO A 303 26.82 -13.74 4.57
N THR A 304 25.72 -14.18 3.95
CA THR A 304 24.51 -13.38 3.77
C THR A 304 23.55 -13.49 4.95
N LEU A 305 23.62 -14.55 5.75
CA LEU A 305 22.82 -14.68 6.98
C LEU A 305 23.36 -13.81 8.13
N LEU A 306 24.67 -13.53 8.16
CA LEU A 306 25.32 -12.76 9.22
C LEU A 306 25.62 -11.30 8.83
N THR A 307 25.17 -10.85 7.65
CA THR A 307 25.46 -9.49 7.15
C THR A 307 24.95 -8.40 8.10
N PHE A 308 23.84 -8.64 8.81
CA PHE A 308 23.29 -7.71 9.80
C PHE A 308 24.29 -7.32 10.90
N TYR A 309 25.33 -8.12 11.20
CA TYR A 309 26.36 -7.75 12.17
C TYR A 309 27.19 -6.53 11.78
N LYS A 310 27.31 -6.25 10.47
CA LYS A 310 27.96 -5.05 9.93
C LYS A 310 27.18 -3.76 10.27
N PHE A 311 25.93 -3.88 10.67
CA PHE A 311 25.04 -2.76 10.97
C PHE A 311 24.99 -2.47 12.47
N PRO A 312 24.62 -1.22 12.87
CA PRO A 312 24.51 -0.83 14.27
C PRO A 312 23.62 -1.79 15.08
N ALA A 313 24.01 -2.08 16.32
CA ALA A 313 23.36 -3.09 17.16
C ALA A 313 21.84 -2.86 17.31
N LEU A 314 21.40 -1.60 17.38
CA LEU A 314 19.99 -1.24 17.55
C LEU A 314 19.12 -1.53 16.32
N THR A 315 19.72 -1.63 15.12
CA THR A 315 18.98 -1.90 13.86
C THR A 315 18.98 -3.37 13.49
N ARG A 316 19.91 -4.16 14.06
CA ARG A 316 20.02 -5.61 13.85
C ARG A 316 18.66 -6.33 13.97
N PRO A 317 17.80 -6.06 14.97
CA PRO A 317 16.50 -6.71 15.09
C PRO A 317 15.54 -6.50 13.92
N ALA A 318 15.69 -5.42 13.17
CA ALA A 318 14.91 -5.17 11.97
C ALA A 318 15.55 -5.82 10.73
N ILE A 319 16.88 -6.00 10.70
CA ILE A 319 17.62 -6.43 9.52
C ILE A 319 17.69 -7.97 9.43
N TYR A 320 17.92 -8.69 10.53
CA TYR A 320 18.10 -10.15 10.49
C TYR A 320 16.84 -10.94 10.08
N THR A 321 15.67 -10.28 10.02
CA THR A 321 14.37 -10.88 9.72
C THR A 321 13.53 -10.05 8.76
N SER A 322 12.77 -10.73 7.89
CA SER A 322 11.70 -10.17 7.06
C SER A 322 10.35 -10.04 7.78
N ASN A 323 10.29 -10.19 9.11
CA ASN A 323 9.04 -10.12 9.87
C ASN A 323 8.21 -8.83 9.62
N PRO A 324 8.80 -7.62 9.42
CA PRO A 324 8.02 -6.44 9.09
C PRO A 324 7.15 -6.60 7.83
N ILE A 325 7.71 -7.19 6.76
CA ILE A 325 6.98 -7.40 5.50
C ILE A 325 6.09 -8.64 5.56
N GLU A 326 6.51 -9.72 6.23
CA GLU A 326 5.68 -10.91 6.47
C GLU A 326 4.39 -10.55 7.23
N ARG A 327 4.47 -9.63 8.19
CA ARG A 327 3.29 -9.14 8.92
C ARG A 327 2.33 -8.43 7.99
N THR A 328 2.82 -7.60 7.07
CA THR A 328 1.98 -6.96 6.05
C THR A 328 1.33 -8.00 5.14
N ASN A 329 2.10 -8.99 4.68
CA ASN A 329 1.58 -10.10 3.89
C ASN A 329 0.51 -10.90 4.63
N LYS A 330 0.63 -11.08 5.95
CA LYS A 330 -0.40 -11.72 6.79
C LYS A 330 -1.70 -10.92 6.84
N GLU A 331 -1.63 -9.60 7.00
CA GLU A 331 -2.82 -8.74 6.97
C GLU A 331 -3.48 -8.74 5.58
N LEU A 332 -2.70 -8.66 4.51
CA LEU A 332 -3.19 -8.83 3.13
C LEU A 332 -3.90 -10.18 2.94
N ARG A 333 -3.31 -11.28 3.40
CA ARG A 333 -3.95 -12.61 3.33
C ARG A 333 -5.25 -12.67 4.13
N LYS A 334 -5.30 -12.07 5.32
CA LYS A 334 -6.52 -12.00 6.14
C LYS A 334 -7.62 -11.24 5.40
N ARG A 335 -7.26 -10.14 4.73
CA ARG A 335 -8.17 -9.32 3.92
C ARG A 335 -8.71 -10.07 2.71
N LEU A 336 -7.86 -10.84 2.03
CA LEU A 336 -8.23 -11.58 0.81
C LEU A 336 -8.98 -12.89 1.09
N LYS A 337 -8.83 -13.48 2.28
CA LYS A 337 -9.40 -14.79 2.63
C LYS A 337 -10.92 -14.91 2.40
N PRO A 338 -11.78 -13.95 2.77
CA PRO A 338 -13.23 -14.07 2.57
C PRO A 338 -13.65 -14.06 1.09
N MET A 339 -12.80 -13.56 0.20
CA MET A 339 -13.12 -13.38 -1.21
C MET A 339 -12.93 -14.67 -2.03
N ASN A 340 -12.25 -15.68 -1.49
CA ASN A 340 -11.88 -16.97 -2.10
C ASN A 340 -11.06 -16.88 -3.40
N SER A 341 -11.58 -16.21 -4.43
CA SER A 341 -10.92 -15.93 -5.71
C SER A 341 -11.31 -14.54 -6.19
N LEU A 342 -10.32 -13.76 -6.62
CA LEU A 342 -10.52 -12.44 -7.21
C LEU A 342 -10.92 -12.57 -8.69
N THR A 343 -11.73 -11.63 -9.18
CA THR A 343 -12.35 -11.70 -10.50
C THR A 343 -11.41 -11.39 -11.65
N ASN A 344 -10.40 -10.55 -11.41
CA ASN A 344 -9.38 -10.12 -12.37
C ASN A 344 -8.18 -9.53 -11.60
N ILE A 345 -7.13 -9.14 -12.34
CA ILE A 345 -5.90 -8.54 -11.78
C ILE A 345 -6.22 -7.19 -11.12
N GLU A 346 -6.99 -6.34 -11.79
CA GLU A 346 -7.36 -5.00 -11.29
C GLU A 346 -8.00 -5.06 -9.90
N ALA A 347 -8.86 -6.05 -9.64
CA ALA A 347 -9.45 -6.26 -8.33
C ALA A 347 -8.40 -6.59 -7.25
N ALA A 348 -7.36 -7.35 -7.60
CA ALA A 348 -6.24 -7.60 -6.70
C ALA A 348 -5.44 -6.33 -6.44
N GLU A 349 -5.08 -5.61 -7.50
CA GLU A 349 -4.31 -4.36 -7.41
C GLU A 349 -5.03 -3.32 -6.55
N LYS A 350 -6.35 -3.15 -6.75
CA LYS A 350 -7.19 -2.29 -5.92
C LYS A 350 -7.08 -2.64 -4.44
N ILE A 351 -7.24 -3.89 -4.06
CA ILE A 351 -7.20 -4.29 -2.64
C ILE A 351 -5.79 -4.11 -2.05
N ILE A 352 -4.75 -4.50 -2.80
CA ILE A 352 -3.37 -4.41 -2.34
C ILE A 352 -2.95 -2.94 -2.20
N TYR A 353 -3.34 -2.10 -3.15
CA TYR A 353 -3.11 -0.66 -3.11
C TYR A 353 -3.72 -0.02 -1.86
N LEU A 354 -5.00 -0.29 -1.59
CA LEU A 354 -5.69 0.27 -0.45
C LEU A 354 -5.06 -0.14 0.87
N GLN A 355 -4.65 -1.40 0.99
CA GLN A 355 -3.94 -1.88 2.18
C GLN A 355 -2.54 -1.25 2.30
N SER A 356 -1.88 -0.98 1.18
CA SER A 356 -0.58 -0.31 1.14
C SER A 356 -0.68 1.16 1.56
N LEU A 357 -1.75 1.86 1.16
CA LEU A 357 -2.03 3.22 1.61
C LEU A 357 -2.30 3.27 3.12
N ASP A 358 -3.22 2.45 3.63
CA ASP A 358 -3.52 2.38 5.07
C ASP A 358 -2.25 2.06 5.88
N TYR A 359 -1.42 1.15 5.38
CA TYR A 359 -0.12 0.87 5.98
C TYR A 359 0.76 2.13 6.03
N ASN A 360 0.95 2.79 4.89
CA ASN A 360 1.83 3.96 4.79
C ASN A 360 1.32 5.11 5.66
N GLU A 361 0.02 5.40 5.68
CA GLU A 361 -0.58 6.43 6.54
C GLU A 361 -0.40 6.13 8.03
N LYS A 362 -0.58 4.87 8.43
CA LYS A 362 -0.41 4.45 9.82
C LYS A 362 1.04 4.57 10.32
N TRP A 363 2.01 4.39 9.43
CA TRP A 363 3.43 4.36 9.78
C TRP A 363 4.20 5.64 9.42
N CYS A 364 3.61 6.58 8.67
CA CYS A 364 4.29 7.80 8.21
C CYS A 364 4.89 8.64 9.34
N GLY A 365 4.26 8.66 10.53
CA GLY A 365 4.74 9.39 11.71
C GLY A 365 5.56 8.54 12.69
N ARG A 366 5.89 7.29 12.37
CA ARG A 366 6.48 6.32 13.30
C ARG A 366 7.80 5.79 12.77
N ALA A 367 8.90 6.37 13.25
CA ALA A 367 10.22 5.83 12.97
C ALA A 367 10.56 4.66 13.90
N ILE A 368 11.29 3.68 13.38
CA ILE A 368 11.73 2.51 14.14
C ILE A 368 12.82 2.95 15.12
N ARG A 369 12.63 2.68 16.42
CA ARG A 369 13.50 3.14 17.51
C ARG A 369 14.99 3.06 17.21
N GLY A 370 15.46 1.93 16.70
CA GLY A 370 16.89 1.73 16.40
C GLY A 370 17.43 2.60 15.27
N PHE A 371 16.59 3.09 14.36
CA PHE A 371 16.96 3.94 13.22
C PHE A 371 16.89 5.44 13.55
N VAL A 372 16.30 5.82 14.69
CA VAL A 372 16.19 7.22 15.12
C VAL A 372 17.41 7.66 15.92
N ASP A 373 18.08 6.70 16.55
CA ASP A 373 19.25 6.90 17.38
C ASP A 373 20.35 7.71 16.68
N PRO A 374 20.90 8.78 17.31
CA PRO A 374 21.88 9.67 16.67
C PRO A 374 23.14 8.94 16.19
N ASP A 375 23.66 8.01 17.00
CA ASP A 375 24.87 7.27 16.67
C ASP A 375 24.63 6.33 15.48
N THR A 376 23.46 5.69 15.46
CA THR A 376 23.02 4.87 14.33
C THR A 376 22.89 5.72 13.05
N LYS A 377 22.32 6.92 13.12
CA LYS A 377 22.21 7.82 11.96
C LYS A 377 23.58 8.26 11.45
N ALA A 378 24.49 8.62 12.34
CA ALA A 378 25.86 8.97 11.97
C ALA A 378 26.58 7.78 11.30
N ALA A 379 26.38 6.57 11.82
CA ALA A 379 26.91 5.35 11.21
C ALA A 379 26.33 5.12 9.81
N PHE A 380 25.03 5.30 9.60
CA PHE A 380 24.42 5.18 8.27
C PHE A 380 24.90 6.24 7.29
N GLU A 381 25.05 7.51 7.71
CA GLU A 381 25.58 8.55 6.82
C GLU A 381 27.01 8.22 6.36
N LYS A 382 27.84 7.70 7.28
CA LYS A 382 29.17 7.20 6.96
C LYS A 382 29.10 6.05 5.95
N MET A 383 28.23 5.06 6.17
CA MET A 383 28.04 3.93 5.25
C MET A 383 27.56 4.38 3.86
N TYR A 384 26.62 5.33 3.77
CA TYR A 384 26.18 5.89 2.50
C TYR A 384 27.34 6.59 1.78
N THR A 385 28.10 7.40 2.52
CA THR A 385 29.25 8.10 1.96
C THR A 385 30.30 7.12 1.45
N GLU A 386 30.66 6.10 2.22
CA GLU A 386 31.63 5.09 1.81
C GLU A 386 31.20 4.30 0.56
N LYS A 387 29.92 3.92 0.49
CA LYS A 387 29.38 3.11 -0.61
C LYS A 387 29.09 3.92 -1.89
N TYR A 388 28.67 5.17 -1.76
CA TYR A 388 28.10 5.95 -2.87
C TYR A 388 28.84 7.25 -3.21
N SER A 389 29.86 7.66 -2.45
CA SER A 389 30.67 8.87 -2.74
C SER A 389 31.35 8.88 -4.12
N ARG A 390 31.69 7.70 -4.66
CA ARG A 390 32.39 7.57 -5.95
C ARG A 390 31.50 7.68 -7.19
N GLN A 391 30.17 7.79 -7.03
CA GLN A 391 29.22 7.97 -8.15
C GLN A 391 28.96 9.45 -8.49
N ARG A 392 29.69 10.39 -7.87
CA ARG A 392 29.56 11.85 -8.09
C ARG A 392 30.54 12.43 -9.13
N THR A 393 31.29 11.59 -9.84
CA THR A 393 32.14 11.93 -11.00
C THR A 393 31.64 11.14 -12.19
#